data_AF-A0A3B8WGB8-F1
#
_entry.id   AF-A0A3B8WGB8-F1
#
_cell.length_a   1.000
_cell.length_b   1.000
_cell.length_c   1.000
_cell.angle_alpha   90.00
_cell.angle_beta   90.00
_cell.angle_gamma   90.00
#
_symmetry.space_group_name_H-M   'P 1'
#
loop_
_entity.id
_entity.type
_entity.pdbx_description
1 polymer ?
#
loop_
_entity_poly.entity_id
_entity_poly.type
_entity_poly.pdbx_seq_one_letter_code
_entity_poly.pdbx_strand_id
1 'polypeptide(L)'
;MKGFRRSPTTSSGLRGMVAALTAGLLLSGCGAVNNMIYKTTGDVMKGFSRNHTVPYLMESDDLAMGCSMSEATAPLLMSFGRVTSEPDQLAVMLYLSSGSCAEEQAREHELAGLAAMHSMDATAAEDAFIRQKRAHTLAARRYLKSWQHHNSHYGNPDETECPDFDDDMDEFMYMAGLLSGLQALNAQIQATSSVGVPFNTGSVVGRATQCLDNKKWWGAPMGLRATVW
;
A
#
# COMPACT_ATOMS: atom_id res chain seq x y z
N MET A 1 -35.70 72.32 -34.68
CA MET A 1 -34.30 71.84 -34.56
C MET A 1 -34.07 71.33 -33.14
N LYS A 2 -33.51 70.11 -33.02
CA LYS A 2 -32.88 69.50 -31.83
C LYS A 2 -33.81 69.21 -30.63
N GLY A 3 -34.15 67.98 -30.25
CA GLY A 3 -33.50 66.69 -30.46
C GLY A 3 -32.55 66.37 -29.30
N PHE A 4 -32.91 65.32 -28.55
CA PHE A 4 -32.05 64.48 -27.70
C PHE A 4 -31.80 64.91 -26.24
N ARG A 5 -32.57 64.30 -25.32
CA ARG A 5 -32.20 64.11 -23.91
C ARG A 5 -32.27 62.63 -23.59
N ARG A 6 -31.13 61.96 -23.48
CA ARG A 6 -30.86 60.75 -22.68
C ARG A 6 -29.43 60.26 -22.90
N SER A 7 -28.63 60.23 -21.84
CA SER A 7 -27.54 59.26 -21.60
C SER A 7 -26.98 59.46 -20.17
N PRO A 8 -26.22 58.52 -19.58
CA PRO A 8 -26.80 57.42 -18.81
C PRO A 8 -26.19 57.31 -17.40
N THR A 9 -26.86 56.53 -16.57
CA THR A 9 -26.40 56.02 -15.27
C THR A 9 -25.13 55.15 -15.41
N THR A 10 -23.96 55.68 -15.04
CA THR A 10 -22.65 54.99 -15.10
C THR A 10 -22.04 54.63 -13.74
N SER A 11 -22.80 54.63 -12.64
CA SER A 11 -22.28 54.28 -11.30
C SER A 11 -22.65 52.88 -10.79
N SER A 12 -23.62 52.20 -11.40
CA SER A 12 -24.13 50.89 -10.94
C SER A 12 -23.26 49.70 -11.39
N GLY A 13 -22.74 49.72 -12.62
CA GLY A 13 -22.00 48.59 -13.20
C GLY A 13 -20.66 48.28 -12.51
N LEU A 14 -19.94 49.31 -12.06
CA LEU A 14 -18.63 49.14 -11.42
C LEU A 14 -18.74 48.49 -10.04
N ARG A 15 -19.80 48.82 -9.28
CA ARG A 15 -20.09 48.20 -7.96
C ARG A 15 -20.50 46.74 -8.10
N GLY A 16 -21.28 46.40 -9.12
CA GLY A 16 -21.65 45.01 -9.43
C GLY A 16 -20.45 44.15 -9.84
N MET A 17 -19.51 44.70 -10.61
CA MET A 17 -18.28 44.00 -11.02
C MET A 17 -17.35 43.71 -9.83
N VAL A 18 -17.17 44.67 -8.92
CA VAL A 18 -16.35 44.48 -7.71
C VAL A 18 -17.00 43.45 -6.76
N ALA A 19 -18.32 43.47 -6.62
CA ALA A 19 -19.05 42.47 -5.83
C ALA A 19 -18.95 41.06 -6.45
N ALA A 20 -19.00 40.95 -7.78
CA ALA A 20 -18.85 39.67 -8.48
C ALA A 20 -17.41 39.12 -8.42
N LEU A 21 -16.40 39.97 -8.49
CA LEU A 21 -14.98 39.57 -8.36
C LEU A 21 -14.65 39.14 -6.93
N THR A 22 -15.15 39.85 -5.92
CA THR A 22 -14.98 39.47 -4.51
C THR A 22 -15.73 38.18 -4.17
N ALA A 23 -16.96 37.99 -4.68
CA ALA A 23 -17.66 36.72 -4.57
C ALA A 23 -16.93 35.58 -5.31
N GLY A 24 -16.36 35.84 -6.49
CA GLY A 24 -15.57 34.86 -7.26
C GLY A 24 -14.29 34.41 -6.54
N LEU A 25 -13.61 35.33 -5.84
CA LEU A 25 -12.43 35.03 -5.00
C LEU A 25 -12.80 34.23 -3.73
N LEU A 26 -13.96 34.50 -3.14
CA LEU A 26 -14.46 33.75 -1.97
C LEU A 26 -14.94 32.35 -2.35
N LEU A 27 -15.60 32.18 -3.50
CA LEU A 27 -16.06 30.86 -3.97
C LEU A 27 -14.94 30.00 -4.56
N SER A 28 -13.94 30.58 -5.23
CA SER A 28 -12.75 29.84 -5.68
C SER A 28 -11.83 29.42 -4.52
N GLY A 29 -11.86 30.18 -3.42
CA GLY A 29 -11.17 29.86 -2.18
C GLY A 29 -11.61 28.54 -1.54
N CYS A 30 -12.90 28.18 -1.56
CA CYS A 30 -13.37 26.91 -0.97
C CYS A 30 -12.78 25.68 -1.66
N GLY A 31 -12.61 25.69 -2.99
CA GLY A 31 -12.00 24.58 -3.73
C GLY A 31 -10.50 24.43 -3.45
N ALA A 32 -9.78 25.57 -3.43
CA ALA A 32 -8.34 25.60 -3.15
C ALA A 32 -8.02 25.26 -1.69
N VAL A 33 -8.80 25.79 -0.72
CA VAL A 33 -8.61 25.53 0.71
C VAL A 33 -8.95 24.09 1.06
N ASN A 34 -10.03 23.52 0.52
CA ASN A 34 -10.38 22.12 0.77
C ASN A 34 -9.28 21.18 0.25
N ASN A 35 -8.79 21.39 -0.97
CA ASN A 35 -7.73 20.57 -1.54
C ASN A 35 -6.41 20.68 -0.72
N MET A 36 -6.08 21.88 -0.25
CA MET A 36 -4.91 22.11 0.60
C MET A 36 -5.04 21.44 1.98
N ILE A 37 -6.22 21.47 2.61
CA ILE A 37 -6.46 20.82 3.90
C ILE A 37 -6.34 19.30 3.77
N TYR A 38 -6.96 18.70 2.75
CA TYR A 38 -6.91 17.25 2.56
C TYR A 38 -5.52 16.75 2.17
N LYS A 39 -4.81 17.50 1.32
CA LYS A 39 -3.41 17.20 0.99
C LYS A 39 -2.52 17.21 2.23
N THR A 40 -2.57 18.30 3.01
CA THR A 40 -1.78 18.47 4.22
C THR A 40 -2.09 17.37 5.25
N THR A 41 -3.38 17.08 5.44
CA THR A 41 -3.82 16.01 6.35
C THR A 41 -3.31 14.64 5.89
N GLY A 42 -3.38 14.36 4.58
CA GLY A 42 -2.85 13.13 3.99
C GLY A 42 -1.34 13.00 4.18
N ASP A 43 -0.57 14.07 3.97
CA ASP A 43 0.88 14.08 4.16
C ASP A 43 1.27 13.85 5.63
N VAL A 44 0.55 14.49 6.57
CA VAL A 44 0.74 14.24 8.00
C VAL A 44 0.42 12.79 8.37
N MET A 45 -0.68 12.24 7.85
CA MET A 45 -1.09 10.87 8.15
C MET A 45 -0.10 9.84 7.58
N LYS A 46 0.42 10.07 6.37
CA LYS A 46 1.49 9.26 5.77
C LYS A 46 2.74 9.26 6.64
N GLY A 47 3.24 10.46 6.99
CA GLY A 47 4.43 10.62 7.81
C GLY A 47 4.29 10.03 9.21
N PHE A 48 3.15 10.27 9.87
CA PHE A 48 2.86 9.69 11.18
C PHE A 48 2.81 8.16 11.12
N SER A 49 2.15 7.61 10.11
CA SER A 49 2.04 6.16 9.96
C SER A 49 3.39 5.49 9.73
N ARG A 50 4.23 6.09 8.87
CA ARG A 50 5.60 5.61 8.59
C ARG A 50 6.49 5.68 9.83
N ASN A 51 6.50 6.81 10.53
CA ASN A 51 7.50 7.10 11.55
C ASN A 51 7.08 6.70 12.98
N HIS A 52 5.79 6.48 13.22
CA HIS A 52 5.28 6.15 14.55
C HIS A 52 4.41 4.90 14.55
N THR A 53 3.40 4.81 13.68
CA THR A 53 2.48 3.66 13.71
C THR A 53 3.16 2.35 13.34
N VAL A 54 3.95 2.32 12.26
CA VAL A 54 4.63 1.10 11.81
C VAL A 54 5.64 0.61 12.86
N PRO A 55 6.56 1.45 13.38
CA PRO A 55 7.46 1.03 14.44
C PRO A 55 6.73 0.57 15.72
N TYR A 56 5.68 1.28 16.12
CA TYR A 56 4.87 0.89 17.28
C TYR A 56 4.24 -0.50 17.11
N LEU A 57 3.74 -0.82 15.92
CA LEU A 57 3.22 -2.15 15.64
C LEU A 57 4.31 -3.22 15.64
N MET A 58 5.52 -2.90 15.17
CA MET A 58 6.64 -3.84 15.14
C MET A 58 7.20 -4.14 16.53
N GLU A 59 7.06 -3.21 17.48
CA GLU A 59 7.40 -3.42 18.90
C GLU A 59 6.30 -4.20 19.65
N SER A 60 5.09 -4.28 19.09
CA SER A 60 3.96 -4.98 19.69
C SER A 60 4.07 -6.49 19.51
N ASP A 61 3.77 -7.24 20.58
CA ASP A 61 3.67 -8.71 20.55
C ASP A 61 2.32 -9.22 20.00
N ASP A 62 1.34 -8.34 19.77
CA ASP A 62 0.01 -8.71 19.28
C ASP A 62 -0.07 -8.66 17.75
N LEU A 63 0.33 -9.78 17.12
CA LEU A 63 0.25 -9.96 15.67
C LEU A 63 -1.20 -9.88 15.14
N ALA A 64 -2.19 -10.37 15.90
CA ALA A 64 -3.58 -10.39 15.48
C ALA A 64 -4.15 -8.96 15.38
N MET A 65 -3.78 -8.10 16.34
CA MET A 65 -4.11 -6.68 16.31
C MET A 65 -3.42 -5.95 15.17
N GLY A 66 -2.11 -6.17 14.96
CA GLY A 66 -1.37 -5.58 13.83
C GLY A 66 -1.96 -5.98 12.47
N CYS A 67 -2.39 -7.24 12.37
CA CYS A 67 -3.09 -7.79 11.23
C CYS A 67 -4.41 -7.07 10.94
N SER A 68 -5.30 -7.07 11.93
CA SER A 68 -6.63 -6.46 11.82
C SER A 68 -6.54 -4.96 11.55
N MET A 69 -5.58 -4.28 12.18
CA MET A 69 -5.32 -2.88 11.94
C MET A 69 -4.90 -2.63 10.49
N SER A 70 -3.96 -3.41 9.95
CA SER A 70 -3.49 -3.26 8.57
C SER A 70 -4.62 -3.49 7.56
N GLU A 71 -5.43 -4.52 7.75
CA GLU A 71 -6.60 -4.79 6.90
C GLU A 71 -7.64 -3.66 6.95
N ALA A 72 -7.94 -3.13 8.14
CA ALA A 72 -8.96 -2.11 8.32
C ALA A 72 -8.50 -0.72 7.86
N THR A 73 -7.23 -0.38 8.11
CA THR A 73 -6.68 0.96 7.83
C THR A 73 -6.12 1.08 6.43
N ALA A 74 -5.78 -0.01 5.74
CA ALA A 74 -5.27 0.06 4.37
C ALA A 74 -6.19 0.88 3.43
N PRO A 75 -7.51 0.61 3.32
CA PRO A 75 -8.38 1.42 2.46
C PRO A 75 -8.44 2.90 2.86
N LEU A 76 -8.40 3.19 4.17
CA LEU A 76 -8.40 4.56 4.69
C LEU A 76 -7.12 5.30 4.28
N LEU A 77 -5.97 4.71 4.53
CA LEU A 77 -4.67 5.32 4.25
C LEU A 77 -4.43 5.45 2.74
N MET A 78 -4.77 4.42 1.96
CA MET A 78 -4.71 4.48 0.50
C MET A 78 -5.65 5.53 -0.10
N SER A 79 -6.78 5.83 0.54
CA SER A 79 -7.72 6.84 0.03
C SER A 79 -7.12 8.25 -0.08
N PHE A 80 -6.07 8.55 0.71
CA PHE A 80 -5.36 9.81 0.63
C PHE A 80 -4.61 10.01 -0.70
N GLY A 81 -4.30 8.96 -1.46
CA GLY A 81 -3.74 9.07 -2.82
C GLY A 81 -4.64 9.83 -3.81
N ARG A 82 -5.93 10.03 -3.48
CA ARG A 82 -6.84 10.86 -4.28
C ARG A 82 -6.66 12.37 -4.08
N VAL A 83 -6.03 12.76 -2.96
CA VAL A 83 -5.92 14.16 -2.52
C VAL A 83 -4.46 14.60 -2.28
N THR A 84 -3.54 13.65 -2.19
CA THR A 84 -2.08 13.86 -2.13
C THR A 84 -1.36 12.80 -2.99
N SER A 85 -0.03 12.79 -3.00
CA SER A 85 0.74 11.70 -3.61
C SER A 85 0.38 10.35 -3.01
N GLU A 86 0.27 9.34 -3.88
CA GLU A 86 -0.05 7.97 -3.51
C GLU A 86 0.91 7.50 -2.40
N PRO A 87 0.40 6.89 -1.31
CA PRO A 87 1.22 6.46 -0.18
C PRO A 87 1.96 5.15 -0.47
N ASP A 88 2.65 5.03 -1.60
CA ASP A 88 3.22 3.77 -2.10
C ASP A 88 4.13 3.08 -1.07
N GLN A 89 5.07 3.81 -0.46
CA GLN A 89 5.97 3.26 0.56
C GLN A 89 5.23 2.69 1.78
N LEU A 90 4.19 3.39 2.26
CA LEU A 90 3.37 2.92 3.38
C LEU A 90 2.47 1.74 2.97
N ALA A 91 1.99 1.75 1.72
CA ALA A 91 1.19 0.68 1.15
C ALA A 91 1.93 -0.65 1.18
N VAL A 92 3.26 -0.65 1.01
CA VAL A 92 4.10 -1.84 1.15
C VAL A 92 3.85 -2.54 2.48
N MET A 93 4.00 -1.84 3.60
CA MET A 93 3.82 -2.46 4.93
C MET A 93 2.37 -2.85 5.22
N LEU A 94 1.42 -2.03 4.81
CA LEU A 94 -0.02 -2.32 5.00
C LEU A 94 -0.44 -3.58 4.24
N TYR A 95 0.00 -3.72 2.99
CA TYR A 95 -0.34 -4.87 2.16
C TYR A 95 0.51 -6.10 2.45
N LEU A 96 1.77 -5.94 2.89
CA LEU A 96 2.58 -7.03 3.44
C LEU A 96 1.87 -7.61 4.66
N SER A 97 1.55 -6.78 5.64
CA SER A 97 0.92 -7.22 6.89
C SER A 97 -0.42 -7.88 6.62
N SER A 98 -1.30 -7.25 5.82
CA SER A 98 -2.60 -7.86 5.46
C SER A 98 -2.46 -9.14 4.63
N GLY A 99 -1.40 -9.29 3.82
CA GLY A 99 -1.06 -10.54 3.15
C GLY A 99 -0.75 -11.64 4.15
N SER A 100 0.10 -11.35 5.14
CA SER A 100 0.46 -12.26 6.23
C SER A 100 -0.75 -12.75 7.02
N CYS A 101 -1.78 -11.91 7.22
CA CYS A 101 -3.01 -12.31 7.91
C CYS A 101 -3.82 -13.34 7.13
N ALA A 102 -3.87 -13.20 5.79
CA ALA A 102 -4.53 -14.19 4.95
C ALA A 102 -3.70 -15.48 4.85
N GLU A 103 -2.37 -15.39 4.91
CA GLU A 103 -1.49 -16.55 4.96
C GLU A 103 -1.62 -17.33 6.29
N GLU A 104 -1.78 -16.63 7.41
CA GLU A 104 -2.04 -17.27 8.70
C GLU A 104 -3.36 -18.05 8.70
N GLN A 105 -4.43 -17.46 8.14
CA GLN A 105 -5.69 -18.18 7.93
C GLN A 105 -5.50 -19.42 7.04
N ALA A 106 -4.63 -19.34 6.03
CA ALA A 106 -4.32 -20.49 5.19
C ALA A 106 -3.64 -21.60 6.00
N ARG A 107 -2.72 -21.24 6.91
CA ARG A 107 -2.03 -22.21 7.78
C ARG A 107 -2.99 -22.89 8.76
N GLU A 108 -3.93 -22.16 9.34
CA GLU A 108 -4.98 -22.74 10.20
C GLU A 108 -5.85 -23.74 9.42
N HIS A 109 -6.21 -23.43 8.18
CA HIS A 109 -6.93 -24.36 7.31
C HIS A 109 -6.10 -25.60 6.93
N GLU A 110 -4.80 -25.44 6.73
CA GLU A 110 -3.88 -26.56 6.52
C GLU A 110 -3.84 -27.49 7.74
N LEU A 111 -3.68 -26.93 8.96
CA LEU A 111 -3.69 -27.71 10.20
C LEU A 111 -5.01 -28.48 10.39
N ALA A 112 -6.14 -27.83 10.11
CA ALA A 112 -7.45 -28.50 10.13
C ALA A 112 -7.54 -29.64 9.10
N GLY A 113 -7.00 -29.43 7.90
CA GLY A 113 -6.93 -30.46 6.86
C GLY A 113 -6.06 -31.65 7.26
N LEU A 114 -4.89 -31.39 7.85
CA LEU A 114 -3.98 -32.41 8.37
C LEU A 114 -4.62 -33.22 9.51
N ALA A 115 -5.34 -32.56 10.41
CA ALA A 115 -6.08 -33.23 11.48
C ALA A 115 -7.20 -34.14 10.92
N ALA A 116 -7.94 -33.67 9.91
CA ALA A 116 -8.97 -34.46 9.23
C ALA A 116 -8.39 -35.66 8.46
N MET A 117 -7.24 -35.48 7.80
CA MET A 117 -6.50 -36.58 7.17
C MET A 117 -6.10 -37.64 8.20
N HIS A 118 -5.59 -37.20 9.35
CA HIS A 118 -5.23 -38.11 10.44
C HIS A 118 -6.44 -38.91 10.96
N SER A 119 -7.63 -38.31 11.03
CA SER A 119 -8.87 -39.01 11.39
C SER A 119 -9.52 -39.78 10.24
N MET A 120 -8.86 -39.87 9.07
CA MET A 120 -9.37 -40.51 7.84
C MET A 120 -10.70 -39.91 7.32
N ASP A 121 -10.94 -38.63 7.58
CA ASP A 121 -12.09 -37.90 7.03
C ASP A 121 -11.66 -37.13 5.77
N ALA A 122 -11.74 -37.81 4.62
CA ALA A 122 -11.32 -37.26 3.33
C ALA A 122 -12.12 -36.03 2.92
N THR A 123 -13.43 -36.00 3.19
CA THR A 123 -14.31 -34.89 2.79
C THR A 123 -13.98 -33.63 3.59
N ALA A 124 -13.78 -33.76 4.90
CA ALA A 124 -13.38 -32.62 5.73
C ALA A 124 -11.98 -32.12 5.38
N ALA A 125 -11.04 -33.03 5.07
CA ALA A 125 -9.70 -32.66 4.62
C ALA A 125 -9.73 -31.90 3.28
N GLU A 126 -10.49 -32.38 2.30
CA GLU A 126 -10.62 -31.73 1.00
C GLU A 126 -11.19 -30.30 1.14
N ASP A 127 -12.26 -30.14 1.93
CA ASP A 127 -12.85 -28.81 2.17
C ASP A 127 -11.87 -27.87 2.89
N ALA A 128 -11.12 -28.36 3.88
CA ALA A 128 -10.10 -27.59 4.56
C ALA A 128 -8.99 -27.12 3.60
N PHE A 129 -8.50 -27.99 2.72
CA PHE A 129 -7.50 -27.63 1.71
C PHE A 129 -8.05 -26.67 0.64
N ILE A 130 -9.33 -26.75 0.28
CA ILE A 130 -9.98 -25.75 -0.58
C ILE A 130 -9.98 -24.38 0.11
N ARG A 131 -10.30 -24.33 1.41
CA ARG A 131 -10.24 -23.09 2.19
C ARG A 131 -8.81 -22.54 2.30
N GLN A 132 -7.81 -23.40 2.54
CA GLN A 132 -6.40 -23.04 2.51
C GLN A 132 -6.02 -22.37 1.19
N LYS A 133 -6.33 -23.00 0.04
CA LYS A 133 -6.00 -22.45 -1.28
C LYS A 133 -6.66 -21.10 -1.54
N ARG A 134 -7.92 -20.91 -1.10
CA ARG A 134 -8.62 -19.62 -1.20
C ARG A 134 -7.93 -18.54 -0.37
N ALA A 135 -7.49 -18.87 0.84
CA ALA A 135 -6.77 -17.96 1.71
C ALA A 135 -5.39 -17.58 1.12
N HIS A 136 -4.62 -18.55 0.60
CA HIS A 136 -3.37 -18.25 -0.13
C HIS A 136 -3.60 -17.38 -1.38
N THR A 137 -4.70 -17.58 -2.10
CA THR A 137 -5.06 -16.72 -3.23
C THR A 137 -5.28 -15.27 -2.79
N LEU A 138 -5.91 -15.05 -1.64
CA LEU A 138 -6.09 -13.71 -1.06
C LEU A 138 -4.75 -13.12 -0.59
N ALA A 139 -3.91 -13.92 0.08
CA ALA A 139 -2.58 -13.51 0.52
C ALA A 139 -1.72 -13.07 -0.68
N ALA A 140 -1.64 -13.90 -1.73
CA ALA A 140 -0.91 -13.59 -2.95
C ALA A 140 -1.36 -12.28 -3.59
N ARG A 141 -2.66 -11.98 -3.63
CA ARG A 141 -3.18 -10.71 -4.16
C ARG A 141 -2.73 -9.51 -3.34
N ARG A 142 -2.72 -9.63 -2.01
CA ARG A 142 -2.31 -8.54 -1.11
C ARG A 142 -0.80 -8.32 -1.18
N TYR A 143 0.00 -9.38 -1.11
CA TYR A 143 1.44 -9.28 -1.32
C TYR A 143 1.81 -8.73 -2.71
N LEU A 144 1.08 -9.11 -3.76
CA LEU A 144 1.29 -8.55 -5.10
C LEU A 144 1.00 -7.04 -5.14
N LYS A 145 -0.04 -6.56 -4.43
CA LYS A 145 -0.26 -5.11 -4.30
C LYS A 145 0.90 -4.42 -3.60
N SER A 146 1.38 -4.99 -2.49
CA SER A 146 2.58 -4.49 -1.81
C SER A 146 3.77 -4.40 -2.77
N TRP A 147 4.02 -5.47 -3.54
CA TRP A 147 5.08 -5.52 -4.54
C TRP A 147 4.92 -4.46 -5.65
N GLN A 148 3.70 -4.23 -6.12
CA GLN A 148 3.42 -3.19 -7.11
C GLN A 148 3.68 -1.79 -6.57
N HIS A 149 3.27 -1.50 -5.33
CA HIS A 149 3.55 -0.23 -4.67
C HIS A 149 5.05 -0.05 -4.38
N HIS A 150 5.75 -1.11 -4.00
CA HIS A 150 7.22 -1.10 -3.88
C HIS A 150 7.87 -0.67 -5.20
N ASN A 151 7.51 -1.31 -6.33
CA ASN A 151 8.05 -0.96 -7.64
C ASN A 151 7.65 0.45 -8.11
N SER A 152 6.46 0.94 -7.71
CA SER A 152 6.01 2.30 -7.99
C SER A 152 6.88 3.34 -7.27
N HIS A 153 7.28 3.05 -6.03
CA HIS A 153 8.08 3.96 -5.22
C HIS A 153 9.57 3.92 -5.54
N TYR A 154 10.17 2.73 -5.60
CA TYR A 154 11.62 2.53 -5.74
C TYR A 154 12.09 2.26 -7.17
N GLY A 155 11.15 2.13 -8.12
CA GLY A 155 11.44 1.68 -9.48
C GLY A 155 11.43 0.15 -9.61
N ASN A 156 11.43 -0.34 -10.85
CA ASN A 156 11.44 -1.77 -11.14
C ASN A 156 12.84 -2.36 -10.86
N PRO A 157 13.01 -3.27 -9.86
CA PRO A 157 14.33 -3.77 -9.50
C PRO A 157 15.04 -4.60 -10.57
N ASP A 158 14.35 -4.98 -11.66
CA ASP A 158 14.94 -5.62 -12.84
C ASP A 158 15.62 -4.64 -13.81
N GLU A 159 15.25 -3.37 -13.78
CA GLU A 159 15.62 -2.38 -14.80
C GLU A 159 16.46 -1.21 -14.25
N THR A 160 16.34 -0.93 -12.95
CA THR A 160 17.00 0.22 -12.30
C THR A 160 18.20 -0.19 -11.44
N GLU A 161 19.15 0.74 -11.28
CA GLU A 161 20.21 0.65 -10.28
C GLU A 161 19.61 0.68 -8.85
N CYS A 162 20.41 0.30 -7.85
CA CYS A 162 19.96 0.31 -6.45
C CYS A 162 19.45 1.72 -6.06
N PRO A 163 18.27 1.83 -5.43
CA PRO A 163 17.76 3.12 -4.99
C PRO A 163 18.64 3.69 -3.88
N ASP A 164 18.70 5.01 -3.81
CA ASP A 164 19.24 5.72 -2.65
C ASP A 164 18.19 5.74 -1.54
N PHE A 165 18.60 5.44 -0.31
CA PHE A 165 17.72 5.43 0.85
C PHE A 165 17.87 6.71 1.68
N ASP A 166 16.75 7.34 2.02
CA ASP A 166 16.72 8.57 2.82
C ASP A 166 17.07 8.30 4.30
N ASP A 167 16.60 7.18 4.85
CA ASP A 167 16.82 6.77 6.24
C ASP A 167 16.67 5.24 6.43
N ASP A 168 16.87 4.76 7.67
CA ASP A 168 16.75 3.34 8.01
C ASP A 168 15.34 2.78 7.78
N MET A 169 14.30 3.59 7.94
CA MET A 169 12.92 3.18 7.69
C MET A 169 12.66 3.02 6.19
N ASP A 170 13.28 3.85 5.35
CA ASP A 170 13.22 3.74 3.90
C ASP A 170 13.84 2.41 3.43
N GLU A 171 15.06 2.13 3.90
CA GLU A 171 15.75 0.87 3.62
C GLU A 171 14.97 -0.35 4.15
N PHE A 172 14.36 -0.24 5.34
CA PHE A 172 13.46 -1.28 5.87
C PHE A 172 12.23 -1.52 4.99
N MET A 173 11.57 -0.44 4.55
CA MET A 173 10.39 -0.52 3.68
C MET A 173 10.74 -1.11 2.31
N TYR A 174 11.94 -0.83 1.79
CA TYR A 174 12.47 -1.49 0.61
C TYR A 174 12.60 -3.01 0.82
N MET A 175 13.23 -3.44 1.91
CA MET A 175 13.34 -4.86 2.27
C MET A 175 11.98 -5.54 2.44
N ALA A 176 11.02 -4.87 3.08
CA ALA A 176 9.65 -5.36 3.25
C ALA A 176 8.92 -5.55 1.91
N GLY A 177 9.17 -4.68 0.93
CA GLY A 177 8.62 -4.82 -0.41
C GLY A 177 9.23 -6.01 -1.16
N LEU A 178 10.55 -6.21 -1.06
CA LEU A 178 11.22 -7.40 -1.58
C LEU A 178 10.65 -8.70 -0.98
N LEU A 179 10.47 -8.73 0.34
CA LEU A 179 9.80 -9.85 1.03
C LEU A 179 8.38 -10.05 0.50
N SER A 180 7.63 -8.97 0.26
CA SER A 180 6.28 -9.05 -0.32
C SER A 180 6.28 -9.66 -1.71
N GLY A 181 7.23 -9.30 -2.58
CA GLY A 181 7.38 -9.91 -3.91
C GLY A 181 7.61 -11.42 -3.82
N LEU A 182 8.49 -11.85 -2.91
CA LEU A 182 8.76 -13.27 -2.68
C LEU A 182 7.52 -14.01 -2.11
N GLN A 183 6.86 -13.44 -1.11
CA GLN A 183 5.67 -14.04 -0.52
C GLN A 183 4.47 -14.06 -1.47
N ALA A 184 4.36 -13.07 -2.37
CA ALA A 184 3.37 -13.11 -3.44
C ALA A 184 3.55 -14.34 -4.33
N LEU A 185 4.80 -14.64 -4.71
CA LEU A 185 5.13 -15.81 -5.53
C LEU A 185 4.88 -17.12 -4.76
N ASN A 186 5.32 -17.19 -3.50
CA ASN A 186 5.11 -18.36 -2.64
C ASN A 186 3.61 -18.64 -2.44
N ALA A 187 2.82 -17.64 -2.04
CA ALA A 187 1.39 -17.78 -1.86
C ALA A 187 0.66 -18.14 -3.18
N GLN A 188 1.13 -17.63 -4.33
CA GLN A 188 0.60 -18.04 -5.64
C GLN A 188 0.81 -19.54 -5.90
N ILE A 189 2.01 -20.05 -5.61
CA ILE A 189 2.34 -21.48 -5.75
C ILE A 189 1.46 -22.33 -4.82
N GLN A 190 1.36 -21.95 -3.55
CA GLN A 190 0.55 -22.65 -2.54
C GLN A 190 -0.95 -22.63 -2.87
N ALA A 191 -1.44 -21.54 -3.47
CA ALA A 191 -2.81 -21.45 -3.95
C ALA A 191 -3.11 -22.38 -5.14
N THR A 192 -2.07 -22.88 -5.84
CA THR A 192 -2.19 -23.59 -7.12
C THR A 192 -3.02 -22.80 -8.16
N SER A 193 -2.98 -21.47 -8.09
CA SER A 193 -3.74 -20.58 -8.96
C SER A 193 -2.85 -19.46 -9.48
N SER A 194 -3.14 -18.95 -10.68
CA SER A 194 -2.42 -17.79 -11.22
C SER A 194 -3.11 -16.51 -10.76
N VAL A 195 -2.41 -15.73 -9.93
CA VAL A 195 -2.85 -14.44 -9.40
C VAL A 195 -2.24 -13.28 -10.20
N GLY A 196 -1.30 -13.59 -11.10
CA GLY A 196 -0.61 -12.62 -11.95
C GLY A 196 0.78 -12.24 -11.43
N VAL A 197 1.34 -12.99 -10.46
CA VAL A 197 2.72 -12.82 -10.00
C VAL A 197 3.65 -13.48 -11.03
N PRO A 198 4.59 -12.73 -11.65
CA PRO A 198 5.56 -13.31 -12.57
C PRO A 198 6.45 -14.35 -11.86
N PHE A 199 6.69 -15.50 -12.48
CA PHE A 199 7.52 -16.55 -11.88
C PHE A 199 8.99 -16.16 -11.73
N ASN A 200 9.47 -15.19 -12.51
CA ASN A 200 10.83 -14.65 -12.33
C ASN A 200 10.96 -13.76 -11.08
N THR A 201 9.86 -13.38 -10.40
CA THR A 201 9.88 -12.48 -9.22
C THR A 201 10.87 -12.92 -8.16
N GLY A 202 11.00 -14.22 -7.90
CA GLY A 202 12.01 -14.74 -6.97
C GLY A 202 13.43 -14.29 -7.37
N SER A 203 13.82 -14.49 -8.63
CA SER A 203 15.13 -14.06 -9.14
C SER A 203 15.34 -12.55 -9.10
N VAL A 204 14.29 -11.77 -9.33
CA VAL A 204 14.30 -10.29 -9.22
C VAL A 204 14.64 -9.90 -7.79
N VAL A 205 13.88 -10.42 -6.83
CA VAL A 205 14.07 -10.18 -5.40
C VAL A 205 15.47 -10.63 -4.96
N GLY A 206 15.91 -11.81 -5.37
CA GLY A 206 17.23 -12.35 -5.05
C GLY A 206 18.39 -11.48 -5.56
N ARG A 207 18.22 -10.76 -6.67
CA ARG A 207 19.20 -9.75 -7.13
C ARG A 207 19.05 -8.45 -6.34
N ALA A 208 17.84 -7.93 -6.22
CA ALA A 208 17.54 -6.64 -5.60
C ALA A 208 17.94 -6.56 -4.13
N THR A 209 17.91 -7.70 -3.41
CA THR A 209 18.42 -7.80 -2.03
C THR A 209 19.89 -7.41 -1.88
N GLN A 210 20.69 -7.41 -2.94
CA GLN A 210 22.09 -6.94 -2.89
C GLN A 210 22.23 -5.44 -2.63
N CYS A 211 21.15 -4.67 -2.79
CA CYS A 211 21.10 -3.23 -2.51
C CYS A 211 21.05 -2.93 -1.00
N LEU A 212 20.84 -3.94 -0.15
CA LEU A 212 20.70 -3.80 1.29
C LEU A 212 21.98 -4.20 2.03
N ASP A 213 22.31 -3.50 3.12
CA ASP A 213 23.45 -3.89 3.97
C ASP A 213 23.09 -5.10 4.83
N ASN A 214 23.74 -6.23 4.54
CA ASN A 214 23.46 -7.49 5.23
C ASN A 214 23.80 -7.47 6.74
N LYS A 215 24.82 -6.72 7.15
CA LYS A 215 25.25 -6.66 8.55
C LYS A 215 24.31 -5.78 9.38
N LYS A 216 23.88 -4.66 8.81
CA LYS A 216 22.88 -3.76 9.39
C LYS A 216 21.57 -4.51 9.66
N TRP A 217 21.10 -5.27 8.68
CA TRP A 217 19.86 -6.03 8.77
C TRP A 217 20.05 -7.48 9.23
N TRP A 218 21.02 -7.73 10.12
CA TRP A 218 21.16 -9.00 10.87
C TRP A 218 21.15 -10.29 10.02
N GLY A 219 21.54 -10.21 8.74
CA GLY A 219 21.55 -11.34 7.81
C GLY A 219 20.28 -11.51 6.98
N ALA A 220 19.24 -10.70 7.19
CA ALA A 220 17.96 -10.82 6.49
C ALA A 220 18.09 -10.69 4.95
N PRO A 221 18.87 -9.75 4.38
CA PRO A 221 19.06 -9.67 2.94
C PRO A 221 19.65 -10.94 2.33
N MET A 222 20.67 -11.52 2.97
CA MET A 222 21.24 -12.81 2.54
C MET A 222 20.24 -13.96 2.70
N GLY A 223 19.42 -13.96 3.76
CA GLY A 223 18.35 -14.94 3.94
C GLY A 223 17.34 -14.92 2.81
N LEU A 224 16.85 -13.72 2.43
CA LEU A 224 15.95 -13.54 1.29
C LEU A 224 16.61 -14.02 -0.01
N ARG A 225 17.88 -13.68 -0.25
CA ARG A 225 18.61 -14.15 -1.44
C ARG A 225 18.74 -15.67 -1.49
N ALA A 226 18.94 -16.30 -0.34
CA ALA A 226 19.07 -17.75 -0.26
C ALA A 226 17.77 -18.46 -0.66
N THR A 227 16.59 -17.96 -0.26
CA THR A 227 15.31 -18.62 -0.57
C THR A 227 14.96 -18.78 -2.07
N VAL A 228 15.77 -18.23 -2.98
CA VAL A 228 15.55 -18.17 -4.43
C VAL A 228 16.31 -19.28 -5.20
N TRP A 229 16.93 -20.25 -4.53
CA TRP A 229 17.74 -21.32 -5.18
C TRP A 229 16.91 -22.42 -5.86
#